data_AF-A0A9P7VT21-F1
#
_entry.id   AF-A0A9P7VT21-F1
#
_cell.length_a   1.000
_cell.length_b   1.000
_cell.length_c   1.000
_cell.angle_alpha   90.00
_cell.angle_beta   90.00
_cell.angle_gamma   90.00
#
_symmetry.space_group_name_H-M   'P 1'
#
loop_
_entity.id
_entity.type
_entity.pdbx_description
1 polymer ?
#
loop_
_entity_poly.entity_id
_entity_poly.type
_entity_poly.pdbx_seq_one_letter_code
_entity_poly.pdbx_strand_id
1 'polypeptide(L)'
;MPPLSVALDHPGVHPQTLIGKVLIRARRSPLHPTLTLHFRDNTAFQILVDGYDPAHPGIPKALDFDPLFDRILANGETLDLTVLDCAFVTLSDKAFERKHNLDRDRPVDDLRWDQKHLAVAFKFSEETPRWHCVWAMLEDHDKTQRTCIFRSYGDVYLHRLHRSPRKPRKRLSLA
;
A
#
# COMPACT_ATOMS: atom_id res chain seq x y z
N MET A 1 27.91 -13.30 10.54
CA MET A 1 27.06 -12.21 11.07
C MET A 1 25.73 -12.27 10.35
N PRO A 2 24.58 -12.37 11.04
CA PRO A 2 23.31 -12.04 10.40
C PRO A 2 23.31 -10.54 10.03
N PRO A 3 22.71 -10.14 8.90
CA PRO A 3 22.65 -8.73 8.54
C PRO A 3 21.88 -7.95 9.61
N LEU A 4 22.47 -6.84 10.05
CA LEU A 4 21.86 -5.86 10.93
C LEU A 4 20.49 -5.47 10.36
N SER A 5 19.44 -5.76 11.12
CA SER A 5 18.09 -5.28 10.83
C SER A 5 18.16 -3.77 10.64
N VAL A 6 17.85 -3.30 9.44
CA VAL A 6 17.60 -1.89 9.18
C VAL A 6 16.35 -1.55 9.97
N ALA A 7 16.54 -1.16 11.23
CA ALA A 7 15.53 -0.49 12.02
C ALA A 7 15.37 0.88 11.35
N LEU A 8 14.52 0.91 10.32
CA LEU A 8 13.89 2.16 9.91
C LEU A 8 13.18 2.67 11.16
N ASP A 9 13.55 3.86 11.63
CA ASP A 9 12.78 4.70 12.55
C ASP A 9 11.47 5.11 11.84
N HIS A 10 10.67 4.11 11.48
CA HIS A 10 9.44 4.28 10.74
C HIS A 10 8.38 4.69 11.76
N PRO A 11 7.65 5.79 11.57
CA PRO A 11 6.62 6.26 12.52
C PRO A 11 5.43 5.28 12.66
N GLY A 12 5.47 4.16 11.93
CA GLY A 12 4.44 3.14 11.89
C GLY A 12 4.52 2.10 12.99
N VAL A 13 3.43 1.36 13.16
CA VAL A 13 3.36 0.19 14.03
C VAL A 13 4.04 -1.02 13.39
N HIS A 14 4.62 -1.89 14.23
CA HIS A 14 5.26 -3.11 13.77
C HIS A 14 4.23 -4.09 13.14
N PRO A 15 4.53 -4.72 11.98
CA PRO A 15 3.59 -5.55 11.24
C PRO A 15 3.14 -6.81 12.01
N GLN A 16 3.99 -7.33 12.90
CA GLN A 16 3.63 -8.45 13.76
C GLN A 16 2.41 -8.16 14.65
N THR A 17 2.09 -6.89 14.91
CA THR A 17 0.88 -6.52 15.66
C THR A 17 -0.41 -6.88 14.94
N LEU A 18 -0.37 -7.20 13.64
CA LEU A 18 -1.52 -7.61 12.85
C LEU A 18 -1.71 -9.14 12.84
N ILE A 19 -0.70 -9.94 13.21
CA ILE A 19 -0.76 -11.41 13.19
C ILE A 19 -1.87 -11.91 14.13
N GLY A 20 -2.65 -12.88 13.65
CA GLY A 20 -3.80 -13.45 14.36
C GLY A 20 -5.07 -12.60 14.29
N LYS A 21 -5.02 -11.36 13.79
CA LYS A 21 -6.23 -10.56 13.58
C LYS A 21 -7.01 -11.05 12.38
N VAL A 22 -8.34 -10.95 12.48
CA VAL A 22 -9.24 -11.31 11.39
C VAL A 22 -9.66 -10.06 10.61
N LEU A 23 -9.20 -9.95 9.37
CA LEU A 23 -9.56 -8.89 8.45
C LEU A 23 -11.01 -9.09 8.00
N ILE A 24 -11.85 -8.10 8.31
CA ILE A 24 -13.27 -8.11 7.96
C ILE A 24 -13.62 -7.18 6.80
N ARG A 25 -12.76 -6.19 6.55
CA ARG A 25 -12.95 -5.23 5.48
C ARG A 25 -11.63 -4.53 5.17
N ALA A 26 -11.35 -4.36 3.89
CA ALA A 26 -10.27 -3.51 3.40
C ALA A 26 -10.83 -2.47 2.43
N ARG A 27 -10.31 -1.24 2.44
CA ARG A 27 -10.83 -0.15 1.60
C ARG A 27 -9.73 0.79 1.16
N ARG A 28 -9.59 0.97 -0.16
CA ARG A 28 -8.80 2.05 -0.76
C ARG A 28 -9.51 3.39 -0.56
N SER A 29 -8.75 4.42 -0.20
CA SER A 29 -9.27 5.79 -0.24
C SER A 29 -9.36 6.27 -1.69
N PRO A 30 -10.46 6.95 -2.09
CA PRO A 30 -10.58 7.53 -3.42
C PRO A 30 -9.78 8.83 -3.59
N LEU A 31 -9.32 9.45 -2.50
CA LEU A 31 -8.67 10.77 -2.50
C LEU A 31 -7.19 10.72 -2.15
N HIS A 32 -6.77 9.69 -1.41
CA HIS A 32 -5.42 9.60 -0.86
C HIS A 32 -4.86 8.20 -1.12
N PRO A 33 -3.54 8.05 -1.32
CA PRO A 33 -2.88 6.77 -1.54
C PRO A 33 -2.78 5.99 -0.23
N THR A 34 -3.94 5.54 0.27
CA THR A 34 -4.06 4.87 1.57
C THR A 34 -4.96 3.66 1.45
N LEU A 35 -4.57 2.55 2.10
CA LEU A 35 -5.39 1.36 2.24
C LEU A 35 -5.76 1.18 3.70
N THR A 36 -7.05 1.24 4.01
CA THR A 36 -7.55 1.04 5.36
C THR A 36 -7.99 -0.41 5.57
N LEU A 37 -7.44 -1.05 6.61
CA LEU A 37 -7.77 -2.40 7.06
C LEU A 37 -8.63 -2.32 8.33
N HIS A 38 -9.71 -3.07 8.37
CA HIS A 38 -10.59 -3.19 9.53
C HIS A 38 -10.63 -4.63 10.01
N PHE A 39 -10.44 -4.80 11.31
CA PHE A 39 -10.36 -6.11 11.95
C PHE A 39 -11.56 -6.36 12.87
N ARG A 40 -11.85 -7.65 13.10
CA ARG A 40 -12.97 -8.13 13.92
C ARG A 40 -12.92 -7.65 15.36
N ASP A 41 -11.72 -7.45 15.92
CA ASP A 41 -11.49 -6.92 17.26
C ASP A 41 -11.72 -5.40 17.37
N ASN A 42 -12.39 -4.81 16.37
CA ASN A 42 -12.68 -3.38 16.24
C ASN A 42 -11.43 -2.48 16.13
N THR A 43 -10.25 -3.05 15.91
CA THR A 43 -9.07 -2.29 15.54
C THR A 43 -9.06 -1.97 14.05
N ALA A 44 -8.39 -0.89 13.69
CA ALA A 44 -8.22 -0.47 12.31
C ALA A 44 -6.80 0.03 12.10
N PHE A 45 -6.25 -0.27 10.93
CA PHE A 45 -4.91 0.11 10.53
C PHE A 45 -4.96 0.70 9.13
N GLN A 46 -4.01 1.55 8.80
CA GLN A 46 -3.82 2.11 7.47
C GLN A 46 -2.43 1.79 6.98
N ILE A 47 -2.35 1.44 5.70
CA ILE A 47 -1.08 1.47 4.97
C ILE A 47 -1.01 2.84 4.31
N LEU A 48 0.05 3.57 4.61
CA LEU A 48 0.30 4.95 4.17
C LEU A 48 1.61 5.00 3.37
N VAL A 49 1.69 5.93 2.43
CA VAL A 49 2.91 6.20 1.66
C VAL A 49 3.79 7.16 2.47
N ASP A 50 5.07 6.84 2.60
CA ASP A 50 6.04 7.70 3.26
C ASP A 50 6.27 9.00 2.47
N GLY A 51 6.40 10.12 3.19
CA GLY A 51 6.50 11.46 2.61
C GLY A 51 5.21 12.02 1.99
N TYR A 52 4.08 11.31 2.04
CA TYR A 52 2.79 11.84 1.56
C TYR A 52 2.12 12.73 2.63
N ASP A 53 1.86 13.99 2.27
CA ASP A 53 1.08 14.93 3.09
C ASP A 53 -0.30 15.17 2.45
N PRO A 54 -1.42 14.77 3.09
CA PRO A 54 -2.76 15.06 2.60
C PRO A 54 -3.07 16.56 2.41
N ALA A 55 -2.44 17.45 3.16
CA ALA A 55 -2.61 18.90 3.02
C ALA A 55 -1.82 19.48 1.84
N HIS A 56 -0.74 18.82 1.44
CA HIS A 56 0.14 19.22 0.34
C HIS A 56 0.49 17.99 -0.54
N PRO A 57 -0.48 17.41 -1.27
CA PRO A 57 -0.38 16.08 -1.86
C PRO A 57 0.67 15.92 -2.97
N GLY A 58 1.24 17.02 -3.50
CA GLY A 58 2.27 16.99 -4.53
C GLY A 58 1.88 16.17 -5.75
N ILE A 59 2.85 15.46 -6.35
CA ILE A 59 2.60 14.39 -7.33
C ILE A 59 2.49 13.07 -6.54
N PRO A 60 1.28 12.53 -6.33
CA PRO A 60 1.09 11.43 -5.40
C PRO A 60 1.57 10.12 -6.02
N LYS A 61 2.41 9.37 -5.28
CA LYS A 61 2.56 7.93 -5.52
C LYS A 61 1.25 7.25 -5.16
N ALA A 62 0.78 6.36 -6.02
CA ALA A 62 -0.38 5.51 -5.74
C ALA A 62 0.06 4.26 -4.99
N LEU A 63 -0.82 3.70 -4.17
CA LEU A 63 -0.63 2.34 -3.66
C LEU A 63 -0.95 1.34 -4.76
N ASP A 64 -0.10 0.34 -4.90
CA ASP A 64 -0.28 -0.77 -5.83
C ASP A 64 -0.07 -2.12 -5.11
N PHE A 65 -0.61 -3.18 -5.72
CA PHE A 65 -0.75 -4.49 -5.10
C PHE A 65 -0.53 -5.62 -6.10
N ASP A 66 -0.30 -6.83 -5.59
CA ASP A 66 -0.42 -7.99 -6.46
C ASP A 66 -1.88 -8.17 -6.96
N PRO A 67 -2.09 -8.69 -8.18
CA PRO A 67 -3.41 -8.80 -8.78
C PRO A 67 -4.42 -9.66 -8.00
N LEU A 68 -3.95 -10.55 -7.12
CA LEU A 68 -4.83 -11.42 -6.33
C LEU A 68 -5.33 -10.68 -5.10
N PHE A 69 -4.48 -9.87 -4.48
CA PHE A 69 -4.86 -8.99 -3.40
C PHE A 69 -5.89 -7.97 -3.87
N ASP A 70 -5.75 -7.42 -5.09
CA ASP A 70 -6.74 -6.50 -5.64
C ASP A 70 -8.15 -7.15 -5.74
N ARG A 71 -8.24 -8.46 -6.00
CA ARG A 71 -9.52 -9.19 -5.95
C ARG A 71 -10.10 -9.26 -4.54
N ILE A 72 -9.25 -9.49 -3.53
CA ILE A 72 -9.66 -9.45 -2.12
C ILE A 72 -10.24 -8.07 -1.76
N LEU A 73 -9.66 -6.99 -2.31
CA LEU A 73 -10.14 -5.62 -2.10
C LEU A 73 -11.42 -5.29 -2.87
N ALA A 74 -11.55 -5.80 -4.10
CA ALA A 74 -12.65 -5.48 -5.00
C ALA A 74 -13.98 -6.13 -4.58
N ASN A 75 -13.93 -7.28 -3.92
CA ASN A 75 -15.12 -8.07 -3.66
C ASN A 75 -16.14 -7.41 -2.72
N GLY A 76 -15.78 -6.36 -1.97
CA GLY A 76 -16.73 -5.56 -1.17
C GLY A 76 -17.51 -6.33 -0.08
N GLU A 77 -17.37 -7.65 -0.04
CA GLU A 77 -17.95 -8.58 0.90
C GLU A 77 -17.27 -8.46 2.27
N THR A 78 -17.95 -8.99 3.27
CA THR A 78 -17.36 -9.11 4.60
C THR A 78 -16.28 -10.19 4.49
N LEU A 79 -15.02 -9.77 4.61
CA LEU A 79 -13.90 -10.69 4.63
C LEU A 79 -13.92 -11.49 5.95
N ASP A 80 -13.38 -12.71 5.93
CA ASP A 80 -13.10 -13.49 7.14
C ASP A 80 -11.71 -14.11 7.01
N LEU A 81 -10.72 -13.25 6.78
CA LEU A 81 -9.34 -13.66 6.51
C LEU A 81 -8.47 -13.37 7.73
N THR A 82 -7.98 -14.43 8.36
CA THR A 82 -7.00 -14.29 9.45
C THR A 82 -5.64 -13.95 8.87
N VAL A 83 -4.97 -12.94 9.43
CA VAL A 83 -3.57 -12.64 9.12
C VAL A 83 -2.72 -13.73 9.78
N LEU A 84 -2.21 -14.66 8.98
CA LEU A 84 -1.30 -15.72 9.42
C LEU A 84 0.10 -15.18 9.66
N ASP A 85 0.53 -14.24 8.82
CA ASP A 85 1.84 -13.59 8.92
C ASP A 85 1.78 -12.17 8.32
N CYS A 86 2.64 -11.28 8.81
CA CYS A 86 2.77 -9.92 8.32
C CYS A 86 4.17 -9.37 8.59
N ALA A 87 4.79 -8.82 7.55
CA ALA A 87 6.15 -8.30 7.62
C ALA A 87 6.31 -7.06 6.74
N PHE A 88 7.28 -6.22 7.09
CA PHE A 88 7.85 -5.30 6.12
C PHE A 88 8.86 -6.06 5.28
N VAL A 89 8.83 -5.85 3.97
CA VAL A 89 9.76 -6.48 3.02
C VAL A 89 10.39 -5.40 2.16
N THR A 90 11.68 -5.56 1.85
CA THR A 90 12.35 -4.67 0.89
C THR A 90 12.22 -5.26 -0.50
N LEU A 91 11.57 -4.53 -1.39
CA LEU A 91 11.49 -4.84 -2.82
C LEU A 91 12.63 -4.13 -3.56
N SER A 92 13.00 -4.68 -4.72
CA SER A 92 14.04 -4.12 -5.58
C SER A 92 13.53 -4.16 -7.01
N ASP A 93 13.15 -2.99 -7.53
CA ASP A 93 12.47 -2.86 -8.81
C ASP A 93 13.24 -1.93 -9.76
N LYS A 94 12.95 -2.05 -11.06
CA LYS A 94 13.54 -1.19 -12.10
C LYS A 94 12.72 0.09 -12.25
N ALA A 95 13.27 1.20 -11.78
CA ALA A 95 12.76 2.53 -12.02
C ALA A 95 13.41 3.13 -13.29
N PHE A 96 12.71 4.07 -13.93
CA PHE A 96 13.21 4.67 -15.16
C PHE A 96 12.62 6.05 -15.47
N GLU A 97 13.33 6.78 -16.32
CA GLU A 97 12.90 8.02 -16.94
C GLU A 97 13.28 8.00 -18.42
N ARG A 98 12.31 8.25 -19.30
CA ARG A 98 12.51 8.36 -20.74
C ARG A 98 12.63 9.83 -21.11
N LYS A 99 13.78 10.23 -21.62
CA LYS A 99 13.95 11.59 -22.15
C LYS A 99 13.20 11.74 -23.46
N HIS A 100 12.31 12.72 -23.55
CA HIS A 100 11.62 13.01 -24.81
C HIS A 100 12.61 13.65 -25.80
N ASN A 101 13.08 12.91 -26.80
CA ASN A 101 13.88 13.47 -27.89
C ASN A 101 12.95 14.22 -28.85
N LEU A 102 13.20 15.52 -29.04
CA LEU A 102 12.56 16.31 -30.10
C LEU A 102 13.06 15.90 -31.50
N ASP A 103 14.21 15.23 -31.56
CA ASP A 103 14.89 14.83 -32.79
C ASP A 103 14.69 13.32 -33.01
N ARG A 104 13.89 12.95 -34.03
CA ARG A 104 13.39 11.57 -34.24
C ARG A 104 14.45 10.53 -34.60
N ASP A 105 15.67 10.96 -34.90
CA ASP A 105 16.73 10.11 -35.45
C ASP A 105 17.78 9.66 -34.42
N ARG A 106 17.66 10.04 -33.14
CA ARG A 106 18.58 9.57 -32.08
C ARG A 106 17.94 8.54 -31.15
N PRO A 107 18.67 7.48 -30.75
CA PRO A 107 18.22 6.57 -29.70
C PRO A 107 17.82 7.38 -28.46
N VAL A 108 16.67 7.04 -27.89
CA VAL A 108 16.23 7.63 -26.62
C VAL A 108 17.11 7.05 -25.52
N ASP A 109 17.94 7.89 -24.89
CA ASP A 109 18.66 7.51 -23.69
C ASP A 109 17.67 7.41 -22.53
N ASP A 110 17.17 6.19 -22.30
CA ASP A 110 16.39 5.84 -21.11
C ASP A 110 17.33 5.80 -19.90
N LEU A 111 17.10 6.67 -18.91
CA LEU A 111 17.75 6.52 -17.61
C LEU A 111 17.04 5.39 -16.85
N ARG A 112 17.78 4.38 -16.41
CA ARG A 112 17.23 3.24 -15.63
C ARG A 112 18.09 3.00 -14.40
N TRP A 113 17.45 2.69 -13.28
CA TRP A 113 18.14 2.34 -12.04
C TRP A 113 17.38 1.29 -11.24
N ASP A 114 18.11 0.56 -10.41
CA ASP A 114 17.51 -0.29 -9.38
C ASP A 114 17.10 0.59 -8.20
N GLN A 115 15.82 0.52 -7.84
CA GLN A 115 15.28 1.22 -6.70
C GLN A 115 14.82 0.21 -5.66
N LYS A 116 15.41 0.30 -4.47
CA LYS A 116 14.93 -0.42 -3.29
C LYS A 116 13.86 0.42 -2.59
N HIS A 117 12.79 -0.24 -2.13
CA HIS A 117 11.71 0.40 -1.39
C HIS A 117 11.04 -0.59 -0.43
N LEU A 118 10.40 -0.06 0.60
CA LEU A 118 9.73 -0.83 1.64
C LEU A 118 8.26 -1.07 1.29
N ALA A 119 7.86 -2.34 1.30
CA ALA A 119 6.49 -2.80 1.13
C ALA A 119 5.96 -3.45 2.41
N VAL A 120 4.64 -3.54 2.54
CA VAL A 120 3.98 -4.38 3.55
C VAL A 120 3.54 -5.68 2.89
N ALA A 121 3.95 -6.81 3.45
CA ALA A 121 3.54 -8.14 3.02
C ALA A 121 2.58 -8.77 4.03
N PHE A 122 1.52 -9.41 3.54
CA PHE A 122 0.53 -10.15 4.33
C PHE A 122 0.44 -11.58 3.87
N LYS A 123 0.23 -12.51 4.80
CA LYS A 123 -0.21 -13.86 4.49
C LYS A 123 -1.55 -14.09 5.15
N PHE A 124 -2.58 -14.39 4.37
CA PHE A 124 -3.94 -14.61 4.87
C PHE A 124 -4.30 -16.10 4.92
N SER A 125 -5.33 -16.42 5.70
CA SER A 125 -5.93 -17.77 5.80
C SER A 125 -6.82 -18.13 4.61
N GLU A 126 -6.40 -17.79 3.39
CA GLU A 126 -7.04 -18.24 2.15
C GLU A 126 -6.94 -19.77 2.02
N GLU A 127 -7.70 -20.36 1.09
CA GLU A 127 -7.60 -21.80 0.75
C GLU A 127 -6.16 -22.21 0.42
N THR A 128 -5.42 -21.36 -0.30
CA THR A 128 -3.98 -21.53 -0.56
C THR A 128 -3.22 -20.31 -0.04
N PRO A 129 -2.74 -20.34 1.22
CA PRO A 129 -2.07 -19.19 1.83
C PRO A 129 -0.82 -18.74 1.08
N ARG A 130 -0.82 -17.49 0.60
CA ARG A 130 0.31 -16.88 -0.10
C ARG A 130 0.62 -15.49 0.45
N TRP A 131 1.77 -14.95 0.05
CA TRP A 131 2.15 -13.58 0.36
C TRP A 131 1.46 -12.60 -0.59
N HIS A 132 0.90 -11.55 -0.02
CA HIS A 132 0.36 -10.41 -0.72
C HIS A 132 1.12 -9.15 -0.37
N CYS A 133 1.59 -8.43 -1.38
CA CYS A 133 2.41 -7.24 -1.17
C CYS A 133 1.65 -5.96 -1.49
N VAL A 134 1.91 -4.94 -0.67
CA VAL A 134 1.42 -3.58 -0.85
C VAL A 134 2.61 -2.64 -0.90
N TRP A 135 2.75 -1.89 -1.99
CA TRP A 135 3.83 -0.93 -2.19
C TRP A 135 3.31 0.40 -2.76
N ALA A 136 4.18 1.41 -2.83
CA ALA A 136 3.85 2.68 -3.46
C ALA A 136 4.62 2.86 -4.77
N MET A 137 3.95 3.36 -5.79
CA MET A 137 4.52 3.60 -7.11
C MET A 137 3.95 4.87 -7.73
N LEU A 138 4.79 5.59 -8.48
CA LEU A 138 4.40 6.70 -9.33
C LEU A 138 4.74 6.33 -10.76
N GLU A 139 3.75 6.43 -11.65
CA GLU A 139 3.93 6.35 -13.09
C GLU A 139 3.45 7.65 -13.74
N ASP A 140 4.28 8.24 -14.59
CA ASP A 140 3.86 9.32 -15.48
C ASP A 140 3.78 8.78 -16.91
N HIS A 141 2.74 9.19 -17.62
CA HIS A 141 2.43 8.71 -18.96
C HIS A 141 2.38 9.88 -19.94
N ASP A 142 3.02 9.70 -21.09
CA ASP A 142 2.89 10.61 -22.22
C ASP A 142 1.41 10.74 -22.61
N LYS A 143 0.89 11.97 -22.61
CA LYS A 143 -0.53 12.24 -22.86
C LYS A 143 -0.97 11.88 -24.28
N THR A 144 -0.06 11.92 -25.24
CA THR A 144 -0.31 11.66 -26.65
C THR A 144 -0.18 10.18 -26.96
N GLN A 145 0.90 9.55 -26.50
CA GLN A 145 1.20 8.14 -26.82
C GLN A 145 0.67 7.14 -25.79
N ARG A 146 0.20 7.62 -24.63
CA ARG A 146 -0.18 6.81 -23.46
C ARG A 146 0.92 5.85 -23.01
N THR A 147 2.17 6.15 -23.32
CA THR A 147 3.34 5.35 -22.93
C THR A 147 3.85 5.84 -21.59
N CYS A 148 4.18 4.91 -20.69
CA CYS A 148 4.83 5.27 -19.42
C CYS A 148 6.23 5.84 -19.71
N ILE A 149 6.46 7.09 -19.31
CA ILE A 149 7.70 7.84 -19.52
C ILE A 149 8.52 7.95 -18.24
N PHE A 150 7.91 7.78 -17.07
CA PHE A 150 8.60 7.82 -15.79
C PHE A 150 7.97 6.82 -14.85
N ARG A 151 8.81 6.06 -14.14
CA ARG A 151 8.39 5.18 -13.06
C ARG A 151 9.35 5.30 -11.89
N SER A 152 8.80 5.49 -10.69
CA SER A 152 9.54 5.44 -9.43
C SER A 152 8.72 4.80 -8.32
N TYR A 153 9.39 4.37 -7.26
CA TYR A 153 8.78 3.66 -6.12
C TYR A 153 8.91 4.46 -4.83
N GLY A 154 8.13 4.10 -3.82
CA GLY A 154 8.19 4.74 -2.50
C GLY A 154 7.92 3.75 -1.37
N ASP A 155 8.38 4.13 -0.19
CA ASP A 155 8.20 3.32 1.01
C ASP A 155 6.77 3.45 1.53
N VAL A 156 6.28 2.39 2.16
CA VAL A 156 5.01 2.39 2.88
C VAL A 156 5.20 2.06 4.36
N TYR A 157 4.28 2.53 5.20
CA TYR A 157 4.23 2.21 6.63
C TYR A 157 2.82 1.80 7.07
N LEU A 158 2.76 1.11 8.21
CA LEU A 158 1.52 0.80 8.89
C LEU A 158 1.22 1.83 9.98
N HIS A 159 0.04 2.41 9.97
CA HIS A 159 -0.41 3.34 11.01
C HIS A 159 -1.65 2.77 11.70
N ARG A 160 -1.69 2.80 13.04
CA ARG A 160 -2.87 2.38 13.80
C ARG A 160 -3.87 3.53 13.88
N LEU A 161 -5.10 3.29 13.42
CA LEU A 161 -6.18 4.26 13.57
C LEU A 161 -6.75 4.19 14.99
N HIS A 162 -6.59 5.27 15.74
CA HIS A 162 -7.31 5.48 16.99
C HIS A 162 -8.75 5.88 16.68
N ARG A 163 -9.66 4.92 16.69
CA ARG A 163 -11.09 5.22 16.62
C ARG A 163 -11.52 5.82 17.96
N SER A 164 -12.12 7.01 17.93
CA SER A 164 -12.85 7.49 19.10
C SER A 164 -14.01 6.53 19.39
N PRO A 165 -14.33 6.27 20.68
CA PRO A 165 -15.46 5.42 21.02
C PRO A 165 -16.73 5.98 20.37
N ARG A 166 -17.33 5.22 19.45
CA ARG A 166 -18.62 5.62 18.87
C ARG A 166 -19.65 5.66 20.00
N LYS A 167 -20.23 6.83 20.26
CA LYS A 167 -21.34 6.95 21.23
C LYS A 167 -22.43 5.95 20.83
N PRO A 168 -22.93 5.11 21.76
CA PRO A 168 -23.99 4.17 21.46
C PRO A 168 -25.23 4.93 20.98
N ARG A 169 -25.71 4.55 19.81
CA ARG A 169 -26.93 5.09 19.21
C ARG A 169 -28.09 4.63 20.09
N LYS A 170 -28.68 5.54 20.90
CA LYS A 170 -29.88 5.23 21.69
C LYS A 170 -30.94 4.69 20.73
N ARG A 171 -31.31 3.41 20.86
CA ARG A 171 -32.53 2.89 20.25
C ARG A 171 -33.69 3.61 20.93
N LEU A 172 -34.34 4.51 20.20
CA LEU A 172 -35.67 4.97 20.56
C LEU A 172 -36.59 3.75 20.42
N SER A 173 -36.92 3.14 21.54
CA SER A 173 -38.07 2.24 21.64
C SER A 173 -39.31 3.07 21.39
N LEU A 174 -39.98 2.83 20.26
CA LEU A 174 -41.38 3.22 20.09
C LEU A 174 -42.19 2.33 21.04
N ALA A 175 -42.81 2.97 22.02
CA ALA A 175 -43.89 2.42 22.83
C ALA A 175 -45.23 2.62 22.11
#